data_AF-A0A426TXE2-F1
#
_entry.id   AF-A0A426TXE2-F1
#
_cell.length_a   1.000
_cell.length_b   1.000
_cell.length_c   1.000
_cell.angle_alpha   90.00
_cell.angle_beta   90.00
_cell.angle_gamma   90.00
#
_symmetry.space_group_name_H-M   'P 1'
#
loop_
_entity.id
_entity.type
_entity.pdbx_description
1 polymer ?
#
loop_
_entity_poly.entity_id
_entity_poly.type
_entity_poly.pdbx_seq_one_letter_code
_entity_poly.pdbx_strand_id
1 'polypeptide(L)'
;MSDPSRQPRFCHQCGAALPPAPARFCIECGAPIRGIAAPVEPELPPAPLAREAGAPTIKLANANVPQQVIGGTVKLPASGAVPPGLWVLNTPPGPEDVVAIYPPLRPVRGGWSGLIGRGWQAAGSRARGSQTIFRFQAEVTWFPAPDCGDGLRLVAQVSASSRAWEGRARRGFRFGVSRDGPMTIVSAVWQDANGHEQHELPLPQIQIMAPPRVPRVSDFDESPALLNAREANLWARDSQATGAYRPWRDQLVQEHTLVGRGIALIPLSEGPRAWIGRIIEKVVYDRYRAKVLQPFTCSLAEWKKQLKLIGNEARALGLDLDPALAAEWWLDRNGYDGVIFTKAHARYKVDRVLIVFRRSQLAKIKD
;
A
#
# COMPACT_ATOMS: atom_id res chain seq x y z
N MET A 1 -19.11 -21.29 30.84
CA MET A 1 -19.21 -19.83 31.06
C MET A 1 -18.38 -19.14 30.00
N SER A 2 -19.04 -18.49 29.04
CA SER A 2 -18.41 -17.91 27.84
C SER A 2 -18.23 -16.41 28.08
N ASP A 3 -16.99 -15.94 28.09
CA ASP A 3 -16.64 -14.53 28.31
C ASP A 3 -17.19 -13.65 27.16
N PRO A 4 -18.09 -12.68 27.43
CA PRO A 4 -18.74 -11.85 26.42
C PRO A 4 -17.84 -10.75 25.81
N SER A 5 -16.54 -10.71 26.12
CA SER A 5 -15.63 -9.62 25.72
C SER A 5 -14.88 -9.77 24.38
N ARG A 6 -15.17 -10.79 23.57
CA ARG A 6 -14.41 -11.10 22.33
C ARG A 6 -15.05 -10.62 21.02
N GLN A 7 -15.67 -9.44 20.99
CA GLN A 7 -16.02 -8.83 19.70
C GLN A 7 -14.77 -8.23 19.03
N PRO A 8 -14.46 -8.56 17.77
CA PRO A 8 -13.35 -7.96 17.05
C PRO A 8 -13.59 -6.46 16.90
N ARG A 9 -12.69 -5.66 17.47
CA ARG A 9 -12.71 -4.21 17.30
C ARG A 9 -12.10 -3.86 15.95
N PHE A 10 -12.67 -2.90 15.23
CA PHE A 10 -12.13 -2.43 13.96
C PHE A 10 -11.72 -0.96 14.08
N CYS A 11 -10.69 -0.56 13.35
CA CYS A 11 -10.29 0.84 13.32
C CYS A 11 -11.33 1.70 12.60
N HIS A 12 -11.77 2.77 13.26
CA HIS A 12 -12.70 3.75 12.70
C HIS A 12 -12.20 4.46 11.42
N GLN A 13 -10.89 4.58 11.24
CA GLN A 13 -10.30 5.26 10.07
C GLN A 13 -9.99 4.30 8.91
N CYS A 14 -9.56 3.06 9.22
CA CYS A 14 -8.93 2.14 8.26
C CYS A 14 -9.66 0.80 8.08
N GLY A 15 -10.68 0.51 8.90
CA GLY A 15 -11.42 -0.75 8.88
C GLY A 15 -10.63 -2.00 9.28
N ALA A 16 -9.33 -1.89 9.60
CA ALA A 16 -8.50 -3.02 9.98
C ALA A 16 -8.96 -3.60 11.33
N ALA A 17 -8.91 -4.93 11.45
CA ALA A 17 -9.12 -5.61 12.73
C ALA A 17 -8.02 -5.17 13.71
N LEU A 18 -8.45 -4.71 14.88
CA LEU A 18 -7.57 -4.29 15.96
C LEU A 18 -7.24 -5.50 16.84
N PRO A 19 -6.00 -5.60 17.34
CA PRO A 19 -5.66 -6.67 18.28
C PRO A 19 -6.50 -6.55 19.57
N PRO A 20 -6.81 -7.69 20.22
CA PRO A 20 -7.52 -7.69 21.49
C PRO A 20 -6.62 -7.10 22.60
N ALA A 21 -6.91 -5.86 23.02
CA ALA A 21 -6.21 -5.05 24.04
C ALA A 21 -4.84 -4.41 23.65
N PRO A 22 -4.36 -3.42 24.43
CA PRO A 22 -4.68 -2.00 24.31
C PRO A 22 -3.85 -1.30 23.21
N ALA A 23 -4.08 -1.64 21.94
CA ALA A 23 -3.56 -0.83 20.85
C ALA A 23 -4.14 0.59 20.95
N ARG A 24 -3.25 1.61 21.00
CA ARG A 24 -3.63 3.03 20.99
C ARG A 24 -3.76 3.61 19.59
N PHE A 25 -3.24 2.90 18.57
CA PHE A 25 -3.28 3.31 17.16
C PHE A 25 -3.57 2.10 16.24
N CYS A 26 -4.26 2.33 15.11
CA CYS A 26 -4.35 1.33 14.03
C CYS A 26 -2.94 1.09 13.46
N ILE A 27 -2.43 -0.15 13.52
CA ILE A 27 -1.12 -0.52 12.95
C ILE A 27 -1.06 -0.25 11.43
N GLU A 28 -2.23 -0.27 10.82
CA GLU A 28 -2.51 -0.27 9.40
C GLU A 28 -2.64 1.16 8.80
N CYS A 29 -3.07 2.16 9.58
CA CYS A 29 -3.22 3.57 9.12
C CYS A 29 -2.70 4.63 10.09
N GLY A 30 -2.32 4.25 11.30
CA GLY A 30 -1.82 5.15 12.34
C GLY A 30 -2.88 5.97 13.09
N ALA A 31 -4.17 5.83 12.78
CA ALA A 31 -5.22 6.60 13.47
C ALA A 31 -5.34 6.21 14.95
N PRO A 32 -5.50 7.17 15.88
CA PRO A 32 -5.68 6.89 17.30
C PRO A 32 -6.98 6.13 17.53
N ILE A 33 -6.95 5.06 18.32
CA ILE A 33 -8.15 4.28 18.61
C ILE A 33 -8.96 5.05 19.67
N ARG A 34 -10.12 5.58 19.27
CA ARG A 34 -11.01 6.36 20.14
C ARG A 34 -11.33 5.59 21.43
N GLY A 35 -11.28 6.28 22.58
CA GLY A 35 -11.56 5.72 23.91
C GLY A 35 -10.34 5.49 24.80
N ILE A 36 -9.12 5.83 24.36
CA ILE A 36 -7.94 5.89 25.22
C ILE A 36 -7.42 7.33 25.18
N ALA A 37 -7.60 8.08 26.26
CA ALA A 37 -7.20 9.49 26.34
C ALA A 37 -5.73 9.66 25.90
N ALA A 38 -5.50 10.57 24.95
CA ALA A 38 -4.18 11.08 24.63
C ALA A 38 -3.98 12.39 25.42
N PRO A 39 -2.77 12.70 25.91
CA PRO A 39 -2.47 14.04 26.41
C PRO A 39 -2.62 15.06 25.27
N VAL A 40 -3.26 16.18 25.58
CA VAL A 40 -3.46 17.31 24.69
C VAL A 40 -2.10 17.91 24.33
N GLU A 41 -1.80 18.02 23.03
CA GLU A 41 -0.61 18.70 22.50
C GLU A 41 -1.05 20.02 21.84
N PRO A 42 -0.33 21.15 22.01
CA PRO A 42 -0.78 22.47 21.57
C PRO A 42 -0.79 22.62 20.03
N GLU A 43 -1.78 23.35 19.52
CA GLU A 43 -1.90 23.72 18.10
C GLU A 43 -0.75 24.60 17.61
N LEU A 44 -0.17 24.22 16.47
CA LEU A 44 0.69 25.08 15.66
C LEU A 44 -0.13 25.69 14.51
N PRO A 45 0.15 26.94 14.09
CA PRO A 45 -0.69 27.67 13.14
C PRO A 45 -0.58 27.15 11.70
N PRO A 46 -1.57 27.45 10.84
CA PRO A 46 -1.70 26.86 9.51
C PRO A 46 -0.64 27.38 8.54
N ALA A 47 -0.05 26.49 7.75
CA ALA A 47 0.80 26.85 6.63
C ALA A 47 -0.04 27.21 5.38
N PRO A 48 0.41 28.17 4.55
CA PRO A 48 -0.35 28.64 3.39
C PRO A 48 -0.40 27.62 2.24
N LEU A 49 -1.49 27.69 1.48
CA LEU A 49 -1.82 26.86 0.31
C LEU A 49 -1.07 27.29 -0.97
N ALA A 50 -0.99 26.30 -1.86
CA ALA A 50 -0.74 26.37 -3.31
C ALA A 50 0.72 26.35 -3.80
N ARG A 51 1.19 25.14 -4.15
CA ARG A 51 2.01 24.90 -5.33
C ARG A 51 1.47 23.69 -6.10
N GLU A 52 1.45 23.84 -7.42
CA GLU A 52 0.83 22.95 -8.40
C GLU A 52 1.39 21.51 -8.36
N ALA A 53 0.53 20.59 -8.78
CA ALA A 53 0.65 19.14 -8.65
C ALA A 53 1.85 18.55 -9.43
N GLY A 54 2.97 18.38 -8.74
CA GLY A 54 4.07 17.49 -9.14
C GLY A 54 4.08 16.26 -8.24
N ALA A 55 4.23 15.06 -8.82
CA ALA A 55 4.35 13.81 -8.06
C ALA A 55 5.42 13.93 -6.96
N PRO A 56 5.15 13.48 -5.72
CA PRO A 56 6.02 13.75 -4.59
C PRO A 56 7.37 13.04 -4.73
N THR A 57 8.42 13.81 -4.49
CA THR A 57 9.82 13.41 -4.64
C THR A 57 10.39 12.98 -3.28
N ILE A 58 10.99 11.79 -3.20
CA ILE A 58 11.72 11.35 -2.00
C ILE A 58 13.22 11.58 -2.27
N LYS A 59 13.94 12.16 -1.31
CA LYS A 59 15.38 11.98 -1.19
C LYS A 59 15.63 10.95 -0.09
N LEU A 60 16.42 9.93 -0.38
CA LEU A 60 17.00 9.06 0.63
C LEU A 60 18.49 9.38 0.67
N ALA A 61 19.14 9.22 1.82
CA ALA A 61 20.55 9.54 1.97
C ALA A 61 21.39 8.88 0.85
N ASN A 62 22.25 9.67 0.20
CA ASN A 62 23.05 9.37 -1.00
C ASN A 62 22.34 9.43 -2.37
N ALA A 63 21.10 9.92 -2.47
CA ALA A 63 20.49 10.24 -3.75
C ALA A 63 21.00 11.60 -4.29
N ASN A 64 21.90 11.58 -5.27
CA ASN A 64 22.39 12.78 -5.97
C ASN A 64 21.30 13.49 -6.81
N VAL A 65 20.09 12.92 -6.89
CA VAL A 65 18.96 13.48 -7.65
C VAL A 65 17.61 13.28 -6.93
N PRO A 66 16.60 14.13 -7.20
CA PRO A 66 15.23 13.92 -6.76
C PRO A 66 14.61 12.67 -7.43
N GLN A 67 14.05 11.74 -6.64
CA GLN A 67 13.35 10.55 -7.17
C GLN A 67 11.83 10.77 -7.19
N GLN A 68 11.19 10.69 -8.37
CA GLN A 68 9.73 10.75 -8.52
C GLN A 68 9.09 9.36 -8.35
N VAL A 69 8.01 9.27 -7.58
CA VAL A 69 7.13 8.10 -7.54
C VAL A 69 5.93 8.36 -8.45
N ILE A 70 5.85 7.68 -9.60
CA ILE A 70 4.71 7.76 -10.53
C ILE A 70 4.17 6.34 -10.79
N GLY A 71 2.88 6.11 -10.51
CA GLY A 71 2.11 4.98 -11.04
C GLY A 71 2.72 3.58 -10.86
N GLY A 72 2.98 3.17 -9.62
CA GLY A 72 3.24 1.76 -9.32
C GLY A 72 4.56 1.23 -9.86
N THR A 73 5.37 2.07 -10.49
CA THR A 73 6.68 1.68 -11.02
C THR A 73 7.64 2.76 -10.60
N VAL A 74 8.68 2.38 -9.85
CA VAL A 74 9.86 3.22 -9.84
C VAL A 74 10.53 3.04 -11.20
N LYS A 75 10.06 3.79 -12.19
CA LYS A 75 10.94 4.17 -13.29
C LYS A 75 11.87 5.21 -12.68
N LEU A 76 13.17 4.93 -12.67
CA LEU A 76 14.21 5.93 -12.44
C LEU A 76 14.70 6.39 -13.81
N PRO A 77 14.04 7.34 -14.52
CA PRO A 77 14.73 8.05 -15.59
C PRO A 77 15.93 8.84 -15.07
N ALA A 78 15.96 9.19 -13.78
CA ALA A 78 16.89 10.19 -13.25
C ALA A 78 18.00 9.66 -12.32
N SER A 79 17.84 8.54 -11.59
CA SER A 79 18.88 8.11 -10.62
C SER A 79 19.90 7.10 -11.15
N GLY A 80 19.69 6.55 -12.35
CA GLY A 80 20.57 5.52 -12.92
C GLY A 80 20.62 4.19 -12.15
N ALA A 81 19.87 4.05 -11.04
CA ALA A 81 19.95 2.86 -10.20
C ALA A 81 19.17 1.68 -10.80
N VAL A 82 19.83 0.54 -10.96
CA VAL A 82 19.25 -0.67 -11.55
C VAL A 82 18.52 -1.50 -10.47
N PRO A 83 17.20 -1.73 -10.61
CA PRO A 83 16.45 -2.58 -9.69
C PRO A 83 16.88 -4.05 -9.73
N PRO A 84 16.58 -4.84 -8.69
CA PRO A 84 16.76 -6.29 -8.72
C PRO A 84 15.98 -6.90 -9.90
N GLY A 85 16.53 -7.94 -10.50
CA GLY A 85 15.92 -8.62 -11.64
C GLY A 85 16.04 -7.89 -12.98
N LEU A 86 16.66 -6.71 -13.04
CA LEU A 86 16.75 -5.90 -14.26
C LEU A 86 18.19 -5.65 -14.76
N TRP A 87 19.20 -6.23 -14.09
CA TRP A 87 20.58 -6.22 -14.58
C TRP A 87 20.82 -7.36 -15.55
N VAL A 88 21.12 -7.03 -16.81
CA VAL A 88 21.17 -7.99 -17.93
C VAL A 88 22.58 -8.37 -18.36
N LEU A 89 23.60 -8.00 -17.59
CA LEU A 89 25.00 -8.34 -17.86
C LEU A 89 25.44 -9.52 -16.98
N ASN A 90 26.36 -10.34 -17.50
CA ASN A 90 26.96 -11.44 -16.72
C ASN A 90 28.03 -10.94 -15.74
N THR A 91 28.65 -9.79 -16.05
CA THR A 91 29.56 -9.13 -15.12
C THR A 91 28.76 -8.49 -13.98
N PRO A 92 29.19 -8.64 -12.71
CA PRO A 92 28.55 -7.95 -11.60
C PRO A 92 28.68 -6.43 -11.74
N PRO A 93 27.72 -5.65 -11.23
CA PRO A 93 27.83 -4.19 -11.10
C PRO A 93 29.13 -3.78 -10.40
N GLY A 94 29.88 -2.88 -11.03
CA GLY A 94 31.11 -2.29 -10.50
C GLY A 94 30.86 -1.06 -9.63
N PRO A 95 31.92 -0.40 -9.12
CA PRO A 95 31.81 0.72 -8.17
C PRO A 95 31.12 1.97 -8.71
N GLU A 96 31.16 2.16 -10.03
CA GLU A 96 30.51 3.28 -10.72
C GLU A 96 29.03 3.02 -11.01
N ASP A 97 28.60 1.75 -10.92
CA ASP A 97 27.21 1.37 -11.11
C ASP A 97 26.39 1.66 -9.85
N VAL A 98 25.14 2.03 -10.05
CA VAL A 98 24.18 2.24 -8.96
C VAL A 98 23.13 1.12 -9.02
N VAL A 99 22.89 0.46 -7.89
CA VAL A 99 21.85 -0.56 -7.75
C VAL A 99 20.81 -0.12 -6.72
N ALA A 100 19.56 -0.48 -6.95
CA ALA A 100 18.46 -0.14 -6.05
C ALA A 100 18.08 -1.33 -5.16
N ILE A 101 17.95 -1.13 -3.86
CA ILE A 101 17.39 -2.14 -2.93
C ILE A 101 16.07 -1.66 -2.33
N TYR A 102 15.15 -2.60 -2.07
CA TYR A 102 13.84 -2.31 -1.50
C TYR A 102 13.72 -2.95 -0.11
N PRO A 103 14.02 -2.22 0.99
CA PRO A 103 13.78 -2.76 2.32
C PRO A 103 12.30 -3.09 2.55
N PRO A 104 12.01 -4.07 3.43
CA PRO A 104 10.65 -4.55 3.67
C PRO A 104 9.83 -3.50 4.43
N LEU A 105 9.26 -2.56 3.69
CA LEU A 105 8.51 -1.42 4.19
C LEU A 105 7.04 -1.53 3.82
N ARG A 106 6.17 -1.15 4.75
CA ARG A 106 4.73 -1.08 4.52
C ARG A 106 4.28 0.34 4.29
N PRO A 107 3.46 0.62 3.26
CA PRO A 107 2.87 1.93 3.12
C PRO A 107 1.90 2.18 4.27
N VAL A 108 1.92 3.40 4.79
CA VAL A 108 0.99 3.93 5.77
C VAL A 108 0.42 5.26 5.25
N ARG A 109 -0.52 5.86 5.98
CA ARG A 109 -1.01 7.21 5.65
C ARG A 109 0.17 8.18 5.69
N GLY A 110 0.44 8.85 4.57
CA GLY A 110 1.49 9.87 4.48
C GLY A 110 2.93 9.35 4.56
N GLY A 111 3.21 8.06 4.34
CA GLY A 111 4.59 7.55 4.31
C GLY A 111 4.73 6.02 4.34
N TRP A 112 5.82 5.55 4.93
CA TRP A 112 6.14 4.12 5.11
C TRP A 112 6.49 3.79 6.56
N SER A 113 6.39 2.50 6.89
CA SER A 113 6.81 1.95 8.18
C SER A 113 7.53 0.62 8.03
N GLY A 114 8.58 0.41 8.83
CA GLY A 114 9.22 -0.88 9.05
C GLY A 114 8.84 -1.43 10.42
N LEU A 115 8.51 -2.73 10.49
CA LEU A 115 8.00 -3.37 11.72
C LEU A 115 8.73 -4.68 12.01
N ILE A 116 8.99 -4.93 13.29
CA ILE A 116 9.58 -6.21 13.75
C ILE A 116 8.66 -7.37 13.35
N GLY A 117 9.26 -8.44 12.81
CA GLY A 117 8.55 -9.62 12.33
C GLY A 117 7.89 -9.43 10.96
N ARG A 118 8.13 -8.29 10.29
CA ARG A 118 7.74 -8.00 8.91
C ARG A 118 8.97 -7.60 8.11
N GLY A 119 9.98 -8.48 8.11
CA GLY A 119 11.28 -8.27 7.46
C GLY A 119 12.30 -7.48 8.29
N TRP A 120 11.87 -6.80 9.36
CA TRP A 120 12.78 -6.15 10.31
C TRP A 120 12.97 -6.95 11.61
N GLN A 121 14.14 -6.81 12.21
CA GLN A 121 14.52 -7.38 13.50
C GLN A 121 15.00 -6.27 14.44
N ALA A 122 14.91 -6.52 15.75
CA ALA A 122 15.44 -5.58 16.75
C ALA A 122 16.97 -5.70 16.81
N ALA A 123 17.68 -4.57 16.75
CA ALA A 123 19.14 -4.50 16.79
C ALA A 123 19.65 -3.72 18.01
N GLY A 124 18.89 -3.78 19.12
CA GLY A 124 19.21 -3.12 20.38
C GLY A 124 18.74 -1.67 20.48
N SER A 125 19.25 -0.97 21.50
CA SER A 125 18.94 0.43 21.77
C SER A 125 20.10 1.15 22.42
N ARG A 126 20.23 2.46 22.19
CA ARG A 126 21.26 3.31 22.81
C ARG A 126 20.63 4.56 23.43
N ALA A 127 21.12 4.96 24.59
CA ALA A 127 20.76 6.25 25.18
C ALA A 127 21.45 7.40 24.43
N ARG A 128 20.69 8.46 24.10
CA ARG A 128 21.17 9.71 23.50
C ARG A 128 20.50 10.88 24.23
N GLY A 129 21.20 11.44 25.23
CA GLY A 129 20.60 12.42 26.14
C GLY A 129 19.45 11.81 26.94
N SER A 130 18.32 12.51 27.01
CA SER A 130 17.08 12.02 27.66
C SER A 130 16.28 11.02 26.81
N GLN A 131 16.72 10.71 25.58
CA GLN A 131 16.00 9.84 24.66
C GLN A 131 16.71 8.51 24.46
N THR A 132 15.94 7.42 24.46
CA THR A 132 16.42 6.13 23.95
C THR A 132 16.20 6.06 22.44
N ILE A 133 17.21 5.64 21.68
CA ILE A 133 17.09 5.35 20.25
C ILE A 133 17.06 3.83 20.08
N PHE A 134 15.97 3.32 19.54
CA PHE A 134 15.84 1.93 19.14
C PHE A 134 16.40 1.73 17.74
N ARG A 135 17.12 0.62 17.53
CA ARG A 135 17.69 0.24 16.24
C ARG A 135 17.01 -1.01 15.72
N PHE A 136 16.87 -1.06 14.41
CA PHE A 136 16.27 -2.17 13.69
C PHE A 136 17.17 -2.54 12.52
N GLN A 137 17.19 -3.81 12.14
CA GLN A 137 17.95 -4.30 11.00
C GLN A 137 17.07 -5.14 10.08
N ALA A 138 17.36 -5.07 8.78
CA ALA A 138 16.79 -5.92 7.76
C ALA A 138 17.91 -6.37 6.82
N GLU A 139 17.84 -7.62 6.39
CA GLU A 139 18.64 -8.11 5.28
C GLU A 139 17.85 -7.92 3.99
N VAL A 140 18.48 -7.37 2.97
CA VAL A 140 17.86 -7.07 1.68
C VAL A 140 18.75 -7.58 0.58
N THR A 141 18.18 -8.41 -0.30
CA THR A 141 18.91 -9.03 -1.40
C THR A 141 18.62 -8.30 -2.70
N TRP A 142 19.69 -7.97 -3.42
CA TRP A 142 19.66 -7.59 -4.83
C TRP A 142 20.21 -8.74 -5.68
N PHE A 143 19.67 -8.90 -6.87
CA PHE A 143 20.04 -9.97 -7.79
C PHE A 143 19.86 -9.52 -9.25
N PRO A 144 20.59 -10.10 -10.20
CA PRO A 144 20.49 -9.77 -11.61
C PRO A 144 19.21 -10.33 -12.25
N ALA A 145 18.97 -10.02 -13.52
CA ALA A 145 17.91 -10.63 -14.31
C ALA A 145 18.07 -12.15 -14.38
N PRO A 146 16.99 -12.91 -14.65
CA PRO A 146 17.10 -14.34 -14.90
C PRO A 146 18.19 -14.65 -15.92
N ASP A 147 18.94 -15.72 -15.67
CA ASP A 147 20.05 -16.20 -16.52
C ASP A 147 21.23 -15.23 -16.67
N CYS A 148 21.30 -14.18 -15.84
CA CYS A 148 22.40 -13.21 -15.80
C CYS A 148 23.18 -13.29 -14.47
N GLY A 149 24.40 -12.74 -14.47
CA GLY A 149 25.26 -12.58 -13.31
C GLY A 149 25.67 -13.87 -12.60
N ASP A 150 25.62 -15.03 -13.29
CA ASP A 150 26.09 -16.34 -12.83
C ASP A 150 25.62 -16.75 -11.42
N GLY A 151 24.38 -16.35 -11.07
CA GLY A 151 23.77 -16.66 -9.78
C GLY A 151 24.23 -15.78 -8.61
N LEU A 152 25.03 -14.74 -8.87
CA LEU A 152 25.48 -13.77 -7.88
C LEU A 152 24.30 -12.99 -7.28
N ARG A 153 24.42 -12.70 -5.98
CA ARG A 153 23.46 -11.88 -5.23
C ARG A 153 24.21 -10.91 -4.34
N LEU A 154 23.75 -9.67 -4.28
CA LEU A 154 24.28 -8.69 -3.32
C LEU A 154 23.38 -8.70 -2.10
N VAL A 155 23.92 -9.11 -0.95
CA VAL A 155 23.22 -9.13 0.32
C VAL A 155 23.61 -7.89 1.11
N ALA A 156 22.67 -6.97 1.30
CA ALA A 156 22.87 -5.73 2.03
C ALA A 156 22.15 -5.78 3.38
N GLN A 157 22.87 -5.42 4.45
CA GLN A 157 22.29 -5.21 5.76
C GLN A 157 21.91 -3.73 5.92
N VAL A 158 20.62 -3.47 6.10
CA VAL A 158 20.08 -2.12 6.29
C VAL A 158 19.74 -1.93 7.76
N SER A 159 20.20 -0.83 8.34
CA SER A 159 19.81 -0.40 9.69
C SER A 159 18.82 0.75 9.61
N ALA A 160 17.87 0.77 10.55
CA ALA A 160 16.98 1.89 10.76
C ALA A 160 16.94 2.29 12.24
N SER A 161 16.58 3.53 12.52
CA SER A 161 16.41 4.01 13.90
C SER A 161 15.07 4.69 14.15
N SER A 162 14.56 4.57 15.39
CA SER A 162 13.39 5.31 15.86
C SER A 162 13.60 5.79 17.30
N ARG A 163 12.91 6.88 17.65
CA ARG A 163 12.91 7.45 19.01
C ARG A 163 12.12 6.56 19.97
N ALA A 164 12.43 6.71 21.26
CA ALA A 164 11.99 5.82 22.33
C ALA A 164 10.49 5.48 22.30
N TRP A 165 9.65 6.51 22.20
CA TRP A 165 8.20 6.37 22.21
C TRP A 165 7.67 5.53 21.04
N GLU A 166 8.11 5.87 19.83
CA GLU A 166 7.65 5.20 18.62
C GLU A 166 8.21 3.78 18.51
N GLY A 167 9.51 3.60 18.76
CA GLY A 167 10.17 2.30 18.74
C GLY A 167 9.56 1.32 19.74
N ARG A 168 9.30 1.76 20.97
CA ARG A 168 8.72 0.92 22.04
C ARG A 168 7.25 0.58 21.78
N ALA A 169 6.44 1.56 21.39
CA ALA A 169 4.99 1.36 21.22
C ALA A 169 4.62 0.62 19.93
N ARG A 170 5.35 0.86 18.82
CA ARG A 170 5.06 0.24 17.51
C ARG A 170 5.90 -0.98 17.22
N ARG A 171 7.00 -1.21 17.96
CA ARG A 171 8.01 -2.23 17.63
C ARG A 171 8.54 -2.04 16.21
N GLY A 172 8.91 -0.79 15.86
CA GLY A 172 9.33 -0.40 14.52
C GLY A 172 9.55 1.11 14.35
N PHE A 173 9.56 1.59 13.11
CA PHE A 173 9.80 3.00 12.75
C PHE A 173 8.87 3.47 11.62
N ARG A 174 8.74 4.78 11.42
CA ARG A 174 8.03 5.39 10.28
C ARG A 174 8.78 6.58 9.70
N PHE A 175 8.53 6.88 8.44
CA PHE A 175 8.97 8.12 7.81
C PHE A 175 7.95 8.60 6.78
N GLY A 176 7.90 9.92 6.57
CA GLY A 176 6.92 10.56 5.71
C GLY A 176 7.35 10.62 4.25
N VAL A 177 6.41 10.88 3.34
CA VAL A 177 6.68 10.97 1.89
C VAL A 177 7.74 12.02 1.53
N SER A 178 7.83 13.12 2.29
CA SER A 178 8.79 14.21 2.05
C SER A 178 9.91 14.26 3.10
N ARG A 179 10.22 13.12 3.74
CA ARG A 179 11.28 13.03 4.75
C ARG A 179 12.25 11.92 4.37
N ASP A 180 13.54 12.19 4.57
CA ASP A 180 14.56 11.15 4.47
C ASP A 180 14.21 10.00 5.44
N GLY A 181 14.25 8.78 4.92
CA GLY A 181 14.08 7.58 5.74
C GLY A 181 15.22 7.46 6.74
N PRO A 182 14.98 6.97 7.98
CA PRO A 182 16.01 6.87 9.01
C PRO A 182 16.92 5.64 8.79
N MET A 183 17.23 5.32 7.52
CA MET A 183 17.85 4.08 7.09
C MET A 183 19.25 4.31 6.53
N THR A 184 20.17 3.38 6.80
CA THR A 184 21.54 3.38 6.30
C THR A 184 22.00 1.96 5.98
N ILE A 185 22.88 1.79 5.00
CA ILE A 185 23.59 0.52 4.79
C ILE A 185 24.61 0.33 5.93
N VAL A 186 24.63 -0.85 6.53
CA VAL A 186 25.60 -1.26 7.56
C VAL A 186 26.72 -2.06 6.95
N SER A 187 26.37 -3.01 6.10
CA SER A 187 27.28 -3.88 5.36
C SER A 187 26.63 -4.31 4.05
N ALA A 188 27.45 -4.70 3.10
CA ALA A 188 27.01 -5.35 1.87
C ALA A 188 28.09 -6.33 1.41
N VAL A 189 27.68 -7.48 0.89
CA VAL A 189 28.59 -8.53 0.42
C VAL A 189 27.97 -9.26 -0.75
N TRP A 190 28.79 -9.63 -1.74
CA TRP A 190 28.38 -10.52 -2.81
C TRP A 190 28.33 -11.96 -2.30
N GLN A 191 27.33 -12.72 -2.74
CA GLN A 191 27.21 -14.15 -2.50
C GLN A 191 27.06 -14.86 -3.85
N ASP A 192 27.72 -16.00 -4.00
CA ASP A 192 27.58 -16.87 -5.16
C ASP A 192 26.26 -17.68 -5.11
N ALA A 193 26.02 -18.52 -6.14
CA ALA A 193 24.84 -19.38 -6.20
C ALA A 193 24.72 -20.39 -5.05
N ASN A 194 25.85 -20.70 -4.38
CA ASN A 194 25.92 -21.61 -3.24
C ASN A 194 25.80 -20.86 -1.89
N GLY A 195 25.75 -19.52 -1.91
CA GLY A 195 25.71 -18.67 -0.73
C GLY A 195 27.07 -18.36 -0.12
N HIS A 196 28.18 -18.67 -0.79
CA HIS A 196 29.51 -18.29 -0.31
C HIS A 196 29.78 -16.81 -0.57
N GLU A 197 30.31 -16.12 0.44
CA GLU A 197 30.66 -14.71 0.36
C GLU A 197 31.87 -14.48 -0.57
N GLN A 198 31.76 -13.47 -1.42
CA GLN A 198 32.74 -13.07 -2.42
C GLN A 198 33.25 -11.66 -2.10
N HIS A 199 34.19 -11.54 -1.17
CA HIS A 199 34.69 -10.24 -0.70
C HIS A 199 35.62 -9.52 -1.68
N GLU A 200 36.16 -10.24 -2.67
CA GLU A 200 37.09 -9.67 -3.67
C GLU A 200 36.36 -8.93 -4.79
N LEU A 201 35.05 -9.16 -4.95
CA LEU A 201 34.25 -8.50 -5.97
C LEU A 201 33.98 -7.04 -5.59
N PRO A 202 34.06 -6.10 -6.55
CA PRO A 202 33.75 -4.70 -6.28
C PRO A 202 32.29 -4.53 -5.86
N LEU A 203 32.06 -3.65 -4.89
CA LEU A 203 30.70 -3.28 -4.47
C LEU A 203 30.20 -2.09 -5.30
N PRO A 204 28.97 -2.15 -5.83
CA PRO A 204 28.34 -0.99 -6.46
C PRO A 204 27.87 0.03 -5.43
N GLN A 205 27.47 1.21 -5.92
CA GLN A 205 26.73 2.17 -5.10
C GLN A 205 25.33 1.62 -4.81
N ILE A 206 24.96 1.55 -3.54
CA ILE A 206 23.67 0.99 -3.12
C ILE A 206 22.71 2.12 -2.76
N GLN A 207 21.65 2.24 -3.56
CA GLN A 207 20.56 3.17 -3.31
C GLN A 207 19.42 2.45 -2.60
N ILE A 208 19.14 2.85 -1.36
CA ILE A 208 17.93 2.41 -0.65
C ILE A 208 16.73 3.07 -1.32
N MET A 209 15.69 2.29 -1.62
CA MET A 209 14.45 2.75 -2.23
C MET A 209 13.24 2.29 -1.41
N ALA A 210 12.21 3.13 -1.34
CA ALA A 210 10.93 2.69 -0.77
C ALA A 210 10.17 1.83 -1.80
N PRO A 211 9.46 0.76 -1.36
CA PRO A 211 8.61 0.01 -2.26
C PRO A 211 7.46 0.89 -2.78
N PRO A 212 6.90 0.55 -3.96
CA PRO A 212 5.81 1.29 -4.57
C PRO A 212 4.64 1.50 -3.62
N ARG A 213 4.01 2.67 -3.73
CA ARG A 213 2.85 3.04 -2.92
C ARG A 213 1.74 3.50 -3.85
N VAL A 214 0.67 2.71 -3.90
CA VAL A 214 -0.57 3.14 -4.58
C VAL A 214 -1.28 4.17 -3.71
N PRO A 215 -1.64 5.34 -4.26
CA PRO A 215 -2.39 6.33 -3.52
C PRO A 215 -3.72 5.77 -3.01
N ARG A 216 -3.98 5.93 -1.71
CA ARG A 216 -5.17 5.41 -1.04
C ARG A 216 -6.30 6.42 -1.10
N VAL A 217 -7.54 5.93 -1.00
CA VAL A 217 -8.72 6.78 -0.72
C VAL A 217 -8.45 7.78 0.41
N SER A 218 -7.76 7.36 1.48
CA SER A 218 -7.45 8.20 2.65
C SER A 218 -6.35 9.26 2.45
N ASP A 219 -5.65 9.20 1.32
CA ASP A 219 -4.59 10.16 1.00
C ASP A 219 -5.14 11.43 0.36
N PHE A 220 -6.38 11.38 -0.12
CA PHE A 220 -7.05 12.51 -0.75
C PHE A 220 -8.23 12.94 0.11
N ASP A 221 -8.46 14.26 0.14
CA ASP A 221 -9.69 14.82 0.69
C ASP A 221 -10.77 14.82 -0.39
N GLU A 222 -11.39 13.65 -0.59
CA GLU A 222 -12.41 13.44 -1.62
C GLU A 222 -13.75 13.06 -1.02
N SER A 223 -14.82 13.51 -1.66
CA SER A 223 -16.19 13.04 -1.45
C SER A 223 -16.80 12.60 -2.79
N PRO A 224 -17.73 11.64 -2.78
CA PRO A 224 -18.53 11.35 -3.97
C PRO A 224 -19.25 12.60 -4.46
N ALA A 225 -19.37 12.78 -5.77
CA ALA A 225 -20.20 13.84 -6.34
C ALA A 225 -21.66 13.60 -5.95
N LEU A 226 -22.40 14.64 -5.58
CA LEU A 226 -23.85 14.53 -5.34
C LEU A 226 -24.58 15.01 -6.59
N LEU A 227 -25.25 14.09 -7.30
CA LEU A 227 -25.87 14.34 -8.59
C LEU A 227 -27.31 13.81 -8.62
N ASN A 228 -28.20 14.42 -9.40
CA ASN A 228 -29.50 13.79 -9.67
C ASN A 228 -29.33 12.55 -10.58
N ALA A 229 -30.39 11.73 -10.72
CA ALA A 229 -30.31 10.48 -11.47
C ALA A 229 -29.88 10.66 -12.94
N ARG A 230 -30.34 11.73 -13.61
CA ARG A 230 -30.00 12.01 -15.01
C ARG A 230 -28.53 12.43 -15.15
N GLU A 231 -28.07 13.33 -14.30
CA GLU A 231 -26.67 13.78 -14.24
C GLU A 231 -25.74 12.63 -13.92
N ALA A 232 -26.08 11.79 -12.94
CA ALA A 232 -25.28 10.64 -12.55
C ALA A 232 -25.13 9.62 -13.71
N ASN A 233 -26.20 9.40 -14.48
CA ASN A 233 -26.15 8.56 -15.69
C ASN A 233 -25.26 9.15 -16.77
N LEU A 234 -25.36 10.47 -17.02
CA LEU A 234 -24.51 11.16 -18.00
C LEU A 234 -23.05 11.15 -17.58
N TRP A 235 -22.78 11.41 -16.31
CA TRP A 235 -21.43 11.43 -15.74
C TRP A 235 -20.72 10.07 -15.85
N ALA A 236 -21.47 8.98 -15.66
CA ALA A 236 -20.98 7.60 -15.75
C ALA A 236 -21.12 6.97 -17.15
N ARG A 237 -21.49 7.74 -18.18
CA ARG A 237 -21.81 7.22 -19.53
C ARG A 237 -20.73 6.32 -20.12
N ASP A 238 -19.46 6.71 -19.96
CA ASP A 238 -18.32 5.99 -20.54
C ASP A 238 -17.71 4.96 -19.57
N SER A 239 -18.39 4.71 -18.45
CA SER A 239 -17.95 3.74 -17.44
C SER A 239 -18.20 2.31 -17.92
N GLN A 240 -17.21 1.44 -17.74
CA GLN A 240 -17.38 0.00 -17.89
C GLN A 240 -18.15 -0.62 -16.70
N ALA A 241 -18.25 0.10 -15.58
CA ALA A 241 -19.08 -0.28 -14.44
C ALA A 241 -20.50 0.26 -14.59
N THR A 242 -21.34 -0.46 -15.33
CA THR A 242 -22.74 -0.08 -15.60
C THR A 242 -23.66 -0.34 -14.41
N GLY A 243 -24.77 0.41 -14.31
CA GLY A 243 -25.82 0.18 -13.32
C GLY A 243 -25.63 0.95 -12.00
N ALA A 244 -26.52 0.72 -11.04
CA ALA A 244 -26.47 1.38 -9.72
C ALA A 244 -25.80 0.45 -8.74
N TYR A 245 -25.12 1.04 -7.77
CA TYR A 245 -24.41 0.32 -6.74
C TYR A 245 -24.79 0.83 -5.37
N ARG A 246 -24.66 -0.05 -4.37
CA ARG A 246 -24.65 0.33 -2.95
C ARG A 246 -23.35 -0.16 -2.31
N PRO A 247 -22.90 0.46 -1.21
CA PRO A 247 -21.80 -0.08 -0.41
C PRO A 247 -22.12 -1.49 0.09
N TRP A 248 -21.12 -2.37 0.08
CA TRP A 248 -21.29 -3.74 0.57
C TRP A 248 -21.60 -3.80 2.08
N ARG A 249 -21.09 -2.86 2.88
CA ARG A 249 -21.26 -2.77 4.33
C ARG A 249 -22.22 -1.67 4.79
N ASP A 250 -23.18 -1.29 3.95
CA ASP A 250 -24.19 -0.23 4.19
C ASP A 250 -23.62 1.19 4.44
N GLN A 251 -22.30 1.33 4.60
CA GLN A 251 -21.58 2.60 4.72
C GLN A 251 -20.47 2.69 3.68
N LEU A 252 -20.20 3.90 3.20
CA LEU A 252 -19.14 4.16 2.24
C LEU A 252 -17.76 4.23 2.92
N VAL A 253 -17.22 3.07 3.27
CA VAL A 253 -15.94 2.92 3.97
C VAL A 253 -14.88 2.27 3.08
N GLN A 254 -13.62 2.70 3.25
CA GLN A 254 -12.50 1.97 2.67
C GLN A 254 -12.21 0.75 3.55
N GLU A 255 -12.07 -0.41 2.92
CA GLU A 255 -11.85 -1.69 3.60
C GLU A 255 -10.70 -2.48 2.98
N HIS A 256 -10.26 -3.52 3.70
CA HIS A 256 -9.33 -4.50 3.17
C HIS A 256 -10.06 -5.49 2.25
N THR A 257 -9.82 -5.36 0.95
CA THR A 257 -10.32 -6.25 -0.09
C THR A 257 -9.25 -7.26 -0.50
N LEU A 258 -9.57 -8.13 -1.45
CA LEU A 258 -8.60 -9.07 -2.02
C LEU A 258 -7.57 -8.40 -2.95
N VAL A 259 -7.81 -7.14 -3.32
CA VAL A 259 -6.95 -6.33 -4.22
C VAL A 259 -6.33 -5.14 -3.47
N GLY A 260 -6.22 -5.26 -2.15
CA GLY A 260 -5.76 -4.16 -1.28
C GLY A 260 -6.90 -3.31 -0.74
N ARG A 261 -6.64 -2.04 -0.46
CA ARG A 261 -7.59 -1.13 0.16
C ARG A 261 -8.49 -0.44 -0.87
N GLY A 262 -9.79 -0.70 -0.80
CA GLY A 262 -10.77 -0.08 -1.70
C GLY A 262 -12.15 0.02 -1.06
N ILE A 263 -13.12 0.50 -1.83
CA ILE A 263 -14.53 0.53 -1.44
C ILE A 263 -15.25 -0.55 -2.24
N ALA A 264 -15.80 -1.57 -1.58
CA ALA A 264 -16.57 -2.61 -2.26
C ALA A 264 -18.03 -2.18 -2.44
N LEU A 265 -18.50 -2.38 -3.67
CA LEU A 265 -19.80 -1.96 -4.17
C LEU A 265 -20.52 -3.14 -4.78
N ILE A 266 -21.76 -3.37 -4.37
CA ILE A 266 -22.60 -4.44 -4.91
C ILE A 266 -23.67 -3.83 -5.83
N PRO A 267 -23.94 -4.45 -6.98
CA PRO A 267 -24.93 -3.94 -7.91
C PRO A 267 -26.32 -4.01 -7.30
N LEU A 268 -27.11 -2.96 -7.53
CA LEU A 268 -28.53 -2.95 -7.25
C LEU A 268 -29.28 -3.53 -8.45
N SER A 269 -30.26 -4.38 -8.18
CA SER A 269 -31.17 -4.85 -9.23
C SER A 269 -32.06 -3.70 -9.69
N GLU A 270 -31.87 -3.21 -10.91
CA GLU A 270 -32.70 -2.15 -11.53
C GLU A 270 -33.82 -2.76 -12.38
N GLY A 271 -34.63 -3.66 -11.80
CA GLY A 271 -35.74 -4.34 -12.51
C GLY A 271 -37.13 -4.07 -11.91
N PRO A 272 -38.23 -4.36 -12.64
CA PRO A 272 -39.61 -4.18 -12.18
C PRO A 272 -40.04 -5.13 -11.04
N ARG A 273 -39.13 -5.91 -10.45
CA ARG A 273 -39.36 -6.60 -9.15
C ARG A 273 -38.71 -5.86 -7.97
N ALA A 274 -37.75 -4.97 -8.23
CA ALA A 274 -37.03 -4.22 -7.19
C ALA A 274 -37.86 -3.07 -6.60
N TRP A 275 -38.79 -2.48 -7.38
CA TRP A 275 -39.72 -1.47 -6.83
C TRP A 275 -40.72 -2.08 -5.83
N ILE A 276 -41.17 -3.32 -6.04
CA ILE A 276 -42.04 -4.05 -5.09
C ILE A 276 -41.27 -4.36 -3.80
N GLY A 277 -40.00 -4.79 -3.92
CA GLY A 277 -39.12 -4.99 -2.76
C GLY A 277 -38.88 -3.71 -1.94
N ARG A 278 -38.78 -2.54 -2.58
CA ARG A 278 -38.63 -1.23 -1.91
C ARG A 278 -39.83 -0.80 -1.08
N ILE A 279 -41.03 -1.29 -1.40
CA ILE A 279 -42.26 -0.98 -0.64
C ILE A 279 -42.35 -1.86 0.61
N ILE A 280 -41.79 -3.08 0.55
CA ILE A 280 -41.85 -4.07 1.64
C ILE A 280 -40.67 -3.95 2.60
N GLU A 281 -39.47 -3.66 2.08
CA GLU A 281 -38.27 -3.40 2.88
C GLU A 281 -38.06 -1.87 2.99
N LYS A 282 -38.38 -1.29 4.15
CA LYS A 282 -38.14 0.13 4.51
C LYS A 282 -36.65 0.56 4.52
N VAL A 283 -35.78 -0.09 3.74
CA VAL A 283 -34.34 0.16 3.75
C VAL A 283 -33.97 1.04 2.55
N VAL A 284 -33.85 2.34 2.82
CA VAL A 284 -33.31 3.32 1.87
C VAL A 284 -31.79 3.21 1.89
N TYR A 285 -31.21 2.55 0.90
CA TYR A 285 -29.76 2.52 0.72
C TYR A 285 -29.31 3.74 -0.08
N ASP A 286 -28.16 4.32 0.32
CA ASP A 286 -27.46 5.28 -0.53
C ASP A 286 -27.09 4.62 -1.87
N ARG A 287 -27.48 5.26 -2.97
CA ARG A 287 -27.28 4.76 -4.34
C ARG A 287 -26.14 5.50 -5.01
N TYR A 288 -25.30 4.77 -5.72
CA TYR A 288 -24.15 5.32 -6.40
C TYR A 288 -24.10 4.89 -7.87
N ARG A 289 -23.65 5.81 -8.73
CA ARG A 289 -23.01 5.47 -10.01
C ARG A 289 -21.50 5.44 -9.80
N ALA A 290 -20.81 4.59 -10.55
CA ALA A 290 -19.36 4.49 -10.53
C ALA A 290 -18.79 4.81 -11.92
N LYS A 291 -17.72 5.61 -11.97
CA LYS A 291 -16.96 5.89 -13.18
C LYS A 291 -15.63 5.14 -13.12
N VAL A 292 -15.58 4.04 -13.86
CA VAL A 292 -14.44 3.12 -13.94
C VAL A 292 -14.21 2.81 -15.41
N LEU A 293 -13.14 3.36 -15.96
CA LEU A 293 -12.87 3.37 -17.40
C LEU A 293 -12.08 2.13 -17.83
N GLN A 294 -11.21 1.61 -16.98
CA GLN A 294 -10.33 0.47 -17.26
C GLN A 294 -10.31 -0.49 -16.06
N PRO A 295 -11.42 -1.20 -15.76
CA PRO A 295 -11.44 -2.17 -14.69
C PRO A 295 -10.66 -3.44 -15.05
N PHE A 296 -9.93 -4.00 -14.08
CA PHE A 296 -9.52 -5.39 -14.16
C PHE A 296 -10.72 -6.29 -13.84
N THR A 297 -11.09 -7.18 -14.75
CA THR A 297 -12.26 -8.06 -14.58
C THR A 297 -11.85 -9.52 -14.55
N CYS A 298 -12.22 -10.24 -13.49
CA CYS A 298 -11.98 -11.68 -13.38
C CYS A 298 -12.98 -12.35 -12.42
N SER A 299 -13.02 -13.68 -12.38
CA SER A 299 -13.73 -14.38 -11.31
C SER A 299 -12.91 -14.42 -10.02
N LEU A 300 -13.60 -14.58 -8.87
CA LEU A 300 -12.94 -14.69 -7.57
C LEU A 300 -11.93 -15.87 -7.49
N ALA A 301 -12.20 -16.95 -8.23
CA ALA A 301 -11.32 -18.12 -8.28
C ALA A 301 -10.06 -17.85 -9.11
N GLU A 302 -10.20 -17.19 -10.27
CA GLU A 302 -9.08 -16.76 -11.10
C GLU A 302 -8.20 -15.75 -10.38
N TRP A 303 -8.79 -14.84 -9.61
CA TRP A 303 -8.04 -13.88 -8.80
C TRP A 303 -7.02 -14.54 -7.89
N LYS A 304 -7.37 -15.67 -7.25
CA LYS A 304 -6.42 -16.40 -6.38
C LYS A 304 -5.21 -16.93 -7.15
N LYS A 305 -5.40 -17.34 -8.42
CA LYS A 305 -4.30 -17.77 -9.29
C LYS A 305 -3.48 -16.57 -9.74
N GLN A 306 -4.15 -15.51 -10.18
CA GLN A 306 -3.52 -14.26 -10.60
C GLN A 306 -2.66 -13.66 -9.48
N LEU A 307 -3.16 -13.65 -8.24
CA LEU A 307 -2.43 -13.11 -7.10
C LEU A 307 -1.11 -13.84 -6.83
N LYS A 308 -1.02 -15.14 -7.11
CA LYS A 308 0.25 -15.87 -7.03
C LYS A 308 1.22 -15.42 -8.10
N LEU A 309 0.74 -15.22 -9.34
CA LEU A 309 1.57 -14.71 -10.45
C LEU A 309 2.08 -13.30 -10.12
N ILE A 310 1.19 -12.42 -9.65
CA ILE A 310 1.53 -11.07 -9.19
C ILE A 310 2.62 -11.11 -8.10
N GLY A 311 2.47 -12.00 -7.11
CA GLY A 311 3.48 -12.17 -6.06
C GLY A 311 4.82 -12.71 -6.57
N ASN A 312 4.82 -13.52 -7.64
CA ASN A 312 6.06 -13.96 -8.30
C ASN A 312 6.71 -12.81 -9.07
N GLU A 313 5.94 -12.01 -9.80
CA GLU A 313 6.42 -10.83 -10.52
C GLU A 313 7.03 -9.80 -9.57
N ALA A 314 6.38 -9.51 -8.44
CA ALA A 314 6.92 -8.60 -7.43
C ALA A 314 8.24 -9.11 -6.86
N ARG A 315 8.31 -10.40 -6.51
CA ARG A 315 9.54 -11.02 -6.00
C ARG A 315 10.66 -11.06 -7.02
N ALA A 316 10.36 -11.22 -8.31
CA ALA A 316 11.34 -11.14 -9.38
C ALA A 316 11.96 -9.74 -9.53
N LEU A 317 11.37 -8.71 -8.93
CA LEU A 317 11.89 -7.34 -8.85
C LEU A 317 12.47 -7.00 -7.47
N GLY A 318 12.63 -8.00 -6.59
CA GLY A 318 13.12 -7.83 -5.23
C GLY A 318 12.13 -7.10 -4.31
N LEU A 319 10.85 -7.06 -4.67
CA LEU A 319 9.81 -6.45 -3.85
C LEU A 319 9.21 -7.50 -2.89
N ASP A 320 9.54 -7.38 -1.61
CA ASP A 320 8.88 -8.15 -0.53
C ASP A 320 7.54 -7.51 -0.14
N LEU A 321 6.54 -7.73 -1.00
CA LEU A 321 5.18 -7.23 -0.79
C LEU A 321 4.29 -8.32 -0.22
N ASP A 322 3.48 -7.95 0.78
CA ASP A 322 2.35 -8.81 1.13
C ASP A 322 1.35 -8.89 -0.06
N PRO A 323 0.50 -9.94 -0.13
CA PRO A 323 -0.34 -10.15 -1.30
C PRO A 323 -1.25 -8.97 -1.63
N ALA A 324 -1.74 -8.25 -0.63
CA ALA A 324 -2.62 -7.09 -0.84
C ALA A 324 -1.85 -5.94 -1.49
N LEU A 325 -0.63 -5.65 -1.02
CA LEU A 325 0.24 -4.63 -1.60
C LEU A 325 0.73 -5.00 -3.00
N ALA A 326 1.04 -6.28 -3.22
CA ALA A 326 1.43 -6.77 -4.54
C ALA A 326 0.29 -6.59 -5.55
N ALA A 327 -0.96 -6.84 -5.14
CA ALA A 327 -2.14 -6.58 -5.97
C ALA A 327 -2.32 -5.09 -6.28
N GLU A 328 -2.23 -4.21 -5.28
CA GLU A 328 -2.30 -2.75 -5.48
C GLU A 328 -1.25 -2.31 -6.52
N TRP A 329 0.01 -2.67 -6.27
CA TRP A 329 1.14 -2.38 -7.15
C TRP A 329 0.89 -2.82 -8.60
N TRP A 330 0.46 -4.07 -8.78
CA TRP A 330 0.24 -4.62 -10.11
C TRP A 330 -0.92 -3.95 -10.84
N LEU A 331 -2.00 -3.61 -10.11
CA LEU A 331 -3.14 -2.92 -10.70
C LEU A 331 -2.76 -1.52 -11.19
N ASP A 332 -2.06 -0.75 -10.36
CA ASP A 332 -1.59 0.59 -10.67
C ASP A 332 -0.60 0.59 -11.84
N ARG A 333 0.38 -0.34 -11.83
CA ARG A 333 1.35 -0.52 -12.92
C ARG A 333 0.69 -0.81 -14.27
N ASN A 334 -0.42 -1.55 -14.28
CA ASN A 334 -1.16 -1.89 -15.50
C ASN A 334 -2.27 -0.87 -15.84
N GLY A 335 -2.36 0.24 -15.10
CA GLY A 335 -3.32 1.31 -15.37
C GLY A 335 -4.76 0.96 -15.06
N TYR A 336 -5.02 -0.05 -14.21
CA TYR A 336 -6.37 -0.41 -13.83
C TYR A 336 -6.92 0.56 -12.78
N ASP A 337 -8.08 1.16 -13.06
CA ASP A 337 -8.71 2.14 -12.17
C ASP A 337 -9.79 1.51 -11.26
N GLY A 338 -10.09 0.23 -11.41
CA GLY A 338 -10.98 -0.51 -10.52
C GLY A 338 -10.89 -2.02 -10.75
N VAL A 339 -11.61 -2.80 -9.93
CA VAL A 339 -11.69 -4.25 -10.09
C VAL A 339 -13.14 -4.71 -10.07
N ILE A 340 -13.51 -5.56 -11.03
CA ILE A 340 -14.81 -6.22 -11.06
C ILE A 340 -14.59 -7.72 -10.84
N PHE A 341 -15.06 -8.22 -9.70
CA PHE A 341 -15.12 -9.67 -9.48
C PHE A 341 -16.47 -10.22 -9.92
N THR A 342 -16.43 -11.31 -10.69
CA THR A 342 -17.58 -12.16 -10.99
C THR A 342 -17.53 -13.46 -10.18
N LYS A 343 -18.65 -14.18 -10.10
CA LYS A 343 -18.81 -15.39 -9.26
C LYS A 343 -18.35 -15.13 -7.82
N ALA A 344 -18.71 -13.97 -7.28
CA ALA A 344 -18.17 -13.42 -6.03
C ALA A 344 -18.90 -13.90 -4.75
N HIS A 345 -19.86 -14.82 -4.89
CA HIS A 345 -20.75 -15.29 -3.80
C HIS A 345 -19.99 -15.76 -2.56
N ALA A 346 -18.90 -16.50 -2.76
CA ALA A 346 -18.12 -17.09 -1.67
C ALA A 346 -17.56 -16.05 -0.67
N ARG A 347 -17.42 -14.78 -1.06
CA ARG A 347 -16.95 -13.69 -0.18
C ARG A 347 -18.00 -12.61 0.05
N TYR A 348 -18.68 -12.20 -1.01
CA TYR A 348 -19.54 -11.01 -1.00
C TYR A 348 -21.04 -11.32 -0.96
N LYS A 349 -21.44 -12.61 -1.01
CA LYS A 349 -22.84 -13.07 -1.07
C LYS A 349 -23.63 -12.52 -2.28
N VAL A 350 -22.91 -12.09 -3.31
CA VAL A 350 -23.46 -11.60 -4.58
C VAL A 350 -22.61 -12.13 -5.73
N ASP A 351 -23.19 -12.23 -6.94
CA ASP A 351 -22.47 -12.72 -8.11
C ASP A 351 -21.39 -11.76 -8.61
N ARG A 352 -21.61 -10.45 -8.46
CA ARG A 352 -20.71 -9.41 -8.95
C ARG A 352 -20.44 -8.39 -7.87
N VAL A 353 -19.18 -7.99 -7.71
CA VAL A 353 -18.78 -6.86 -6.85
C VAL A 353 -17.81 -5.98 -7.63
N LEU A 354 -17.96 -4.67 -7.47
CA LEU A 354 -17.05 -3.66 -7.96
C LEU A 354 -16.21 -3.15 -6.79
N ILE A 355 -14.92 -2.96 -7.01
CA ILE A 355 -14.01 -2.31 -6.05
C ILE A 355 -13.46 -1.06 -6.72
N VAL A 356 -13.65 0.08 -6.08
CA VAL A 356 -13.08 1.38 -6.50
C VAL A 356 -12.01 1.84 -5.51
N PHE A 357 -11.07 2.65 -5.99
CA PHE A 357 -9.89 3.07 -5.22
C PHE A 357 -9.91 4.55 -4.82
N ARG A 358 -10.91 5.32 -5.30
CA ARG A 358 -11.09 6.74 -5.01
C ARG A 358 -12.56 7.07 -4.78
N ARG A 359 -12.84 8.11 -4.00
CA ARG A 359 -14.24 8.58 -3.82
C ARG A 359 -14.71 9.43 -5.00
N SER A 360 -13.78 10.07 -5.70
CA SER A 360 -14.04 10.80 -6.94
C SER A 360 -14.54 9.90 -8.09
N GLN A 361 -14.36 8.57 -7.97
CA GLN A 361 -14.94 7.59 -8.89
C GLN A 361 -16.42 7.29 -8.62
N LEU A 362 -17.04 7.96 -7.66
CA LEU A 362 -18.43 7.73 -7.26
C LEU A 362 -19.26 9.00 -7.37
N ALA A 363 -20.48 8.84 -7.86
CA ALA A 363 -21.54 9.83 -7.78
C ALA A 363 -22.70 9.27 -6.95
N LYS A 364 -22.98 9.89 -5.79
CA LYS A 364 -24.18 9.62 -5.00
C LYS A 364 -25.39 10.20 -5.72
N ILE A 365 -26.39 9.35 -5.95
CA ILE A 365 -27.66 9.74 -6.56
C ILE A 365 -28.49 10.43 -5.48
N LYS A 366 -28.87 11.68 -5.72
CA LYS A 366 -29.83 12.43 -4.91
C LYS A 366 -31.23 11.88 -5.22
N ASP A 367 -31.88 11.39 -4.18
CA ASP A 367 -33.26 10.91 -4.22
C ASP A 367 -34.27 12.05 -4.16
#